data_AF-A0A914CRY6-F1
#
_entry.id   AF-A0A914CRY6-F1
#
_cell.length_a   1.000
_cell.length_b   1.000
_cell.length_c   1.000
_cell.angle_alpha   90.00
_cell.angle_beta   90.00
_cell.angle_gamma   90.00
#
_symmetry.space_group_name_H-M   'P 1'
#
loop_
_entity.id
_entity.type
_entity.pdbx_description
1 polymer ?
#
loop_
_entity_poly.entity_id
_entity_poly.type
_entity_poly.pdbx_seq_one_letter_code
_entity_poly.pdbx_strand_id
1 'polypeptide(L)' 'MPCTICTDAVNYVKSNPGCTYNQLYTAMRLECNTYSQYKGQCVQVLDKYLTTIYEEAQLPWETPSSICSENHLCNS' A
#
# COMPACT_ATOMS: atom_id res chain seq x y z
N MET A 1 2.54 -6.93 -9.02
CA MET A 1 3.27 -6.54 -7.79
C MET A 1 2.85 -5.17 -7.28
N PRO A 2 2.89 -4.05 -8.06
CA PRO A 2 2.42 -2.76 -7.55
C PRO A 2 0.97 -2.80 -7.04
N CYS A 3 0.10 -3.51 -7.78
CA CYS A 3 -1.29 -3.76 -7.38
C CYS A 3 -1.40 -4.49 -6.04
N THR A 4 -0.60 -5.54 -5.83
CA THR A 4 -0.59 -6.35 -4.60
C THR A 4 -0.18 -5.49 -3.41
N ILE A 5 0.95 -4.79 -3.51
CA ILE A 5 1.46 -3.89 -2.47
C ILE A 5 0.42 -2.82 -2.11
N CYS A 6 -0.24 -2.23 -3.12
CA CYS A 6 -1.27 -1.25 -2.89
C CYS A 6 -2.48 -1.85 -2.16
N THR A 7 -2.97 -2.99 -2.64
CA THR A 7 -4.14 -3.68 -2.05
C THR A 7 -3.88 -4.06 -0.61
N ASP A 8 -2.69 -4.59 -0.32
CA ASP A 8 -2.28 -4.98 1.03
C ASP A 8 -2.13 -3.77 1.95
N ALA A 9 -1.58 -2.66 1.44
CA ALA A 9 -1.48 -1.41 2.20
C ALA A 9 -2.86 -0.83 2.55
N VAL A 10 -3.80 -0.78 1.59
CA VAL A 10 -5.17 -0.29 1.86
C VAL A 10 -5.87 -1.20 2.87
N ASN A 11 -5.77 -2.52 2.68
CA ASN A 11 -6.37 -3.49 3.59
C ASN A 11 -5.80 -3.39 5.01
N TYR A 12 -4.49 -3.14 5.13
CA TYR A 12 -3.85 -2.92 6.42
C TYR A 12 -4.44 -1.69 7.13
N VAL A 13 -4.56 -0.55 6.44
CA VAL A 13 -5.14 0.67 7.04
C VAL A 13 -6.59 0.45 7.46
N LYS A 14 -7.41 -0.15 6.59
CA LYS A 14 -8.83 -0.39 6.88
C LYS A 14 -9.05 -1.40 8.01
N SER A 15 -8.16 -2.39 8.14
CA SER A 15 -8.23 -3.39 9.23
C SER A 15 -7.65 -2.88 10.54
N ASN A 16 -6.89 -1.77 10.51
CA ASN A 16 -6.25 -1.18 11.69
C ASN A 16 -6.61 0.31 11.82
N PRO A 17 -7.86 0.66 12.21
CA PRO A 17 -8.28 2.04 12.40
C PRO A 17 -7.36 2.77 13.39
N GLY A 18 -6.87 3.95 13.01
CA GLY A 18 -5.95 4.74 13.83
C GLY A 18 -4.47 4.32 13.71
N CYS A 19 -4.12 3.38 12.82
CA CYS A 19 -2.71 3.13 12.52
C CYS A 19 -2.05 4.38 11.94
N THR A 20 -0.81 4.61 12.32
CA THR A 20 0.02 5.70 11.80
C THR A 20 0.70 5.29 10.49
N TYR A 21 1.08 6.28 9.67
CA TYR A 21 1.88 6.06 8.47
C TYR A 21 3.14 5.23 8.74
N ASN A 22 3.86 5.49 9.85
CA ASN A 22 5.07 4.75 10.20
C ASN A 22 4.79 3.26 10.50
N GLN A 23 3.65 2.95 11.10
CA GLN A 23 3.24 1.56 11.35
C GLN A 23 2.94 0.85 10.02
N LEU A 24 2.19 1.50 9.12
CA LEU A 24 1.94 0.97 7.77
C LEU A 24 3.26 0.75 7.00
N TYR A 25 4.12 1.76 6.93
CA TYR A 25 5.40 1.68 6.22
C TYR A 25 6.27 0.53 6.75
N THR A 26 6.32 0.37 8.07
CA THR A 26 7.07 -0.72 8.70
C THR A 26 6.49 -2.09 8.32
N ALA A 27 5.17 -2.26 8.37
CA ALA A 27 4.49 -3.50 8.01
C ALA A 27 4.74 -3.88 6.54
N MET A 28 4.54 -2.94 5.62
CA MET A 28 4.76 -3.15 4.20
C MET A 28 6.24 -3.39 3.87
N ARG A 29 7.16 -2.76 4.61
CA ARG A 29 8.59 -2.98 4.40
C ARG A 29 9.06 -4.36 4.85
N LEU A 30 8.44 -4.92 5.88
CA LEU A 30 8.64 -6.33 6.26
C LEU A 30 8.12 -7.26 5.16
N GLU A 31 6.97 -6.96 4.58
CA GLU A 31 6.45 -7.71 3.44
C GLU A 31 7.39 -7.65 2.24
N CYS A 32 7.97 -6.48 1.93
CA CYS A 32 8.99 -6.33 0.89
C CYS A 32 10.21 -7.25 1.08
N ASN A 33 10.55 -7.63 2.30
CA ASN A 33 11.66 -8.56 2.55
C ASN A 33 11.35 -10.01 2.12
N THR A 34 10.07 -10.36 1.98
CA THR A 34 9.64 -11.69 1.51
C THR A 34 9.84 -11.85 0.00
N TYR A 35 9.80 -10.74 -0.75
CA TYR A 35 10.05 -10.73 -2.19
C TYR A 35 11.56 -10.70 -2.49
N SER A 36 12.25 -11.82 -2.29
CA SER A 36 13.73 -11.93 -2.42
C SER A 36 14.35 -11.09 -3.56
N GLN A 37 14.05 -11.42 -4.81
CA GLN A 37 14.60 -10.76 -6.01
C GLN A 37 13.92 -9.43 -6.36
N TYR A 38 12.72 -9.17 -5.82
CA TYR A 38 11.94 -7.97 -6.12
C TYR A 38 11.90 -6.97 -4.97
N LYS A 39 12.64 -7.21 -3.88
CA LYS A 39 12.67 -6.36 -2.68
C LYS A 39 12.93 -4.90 -3.03
N GLY A 40 13.91 -4.64 -3.90
CA GLY A 40 14.24 -3.28 -4.34
C GLY A 40 13.08 -2.60 -5.05
N GLN A 41 12.41 -3.30 -5.96
CA GLN A 41 11.24 -2.79 -6.68
C GLN A 41 10.05 -2.59 -5.74
N CYS A 42 9.83 -3.50 -4.78
CA CYS A 42 8.79 -3.38 -3.76
C CYS A 42 8.99 -2.12 -2.91
N VAL A 43 10.22 -1.91 -2.43
CA VAL A 43 10.58 -0.70 -1.67
C VAL A 43 10.37 0.57 -2.51
N GLN A 44 10.73 0.57 -3.78
CA GLN A 44 10.50 1.72 -4.66
C GLN A 44 9.01 2.05 -4.82
N VAL A 45 8.14 1.03 -4.89
CA VAL A 45 6.69 1.24 -4.91
C VAL A 45 6.21 1.86 -3.60
N LEU A 46 6.68 1.35 -2.44
CA LEU A 46 6.33 1.94 -1.14
C LEU A 46 6.76 3.40 -1.03
N ASP A 47 8.02 3.68 -1.33
CA ASP A 47 8.57 5.03 -1.19
C ASP A 47 7.87 6.04 -2.12
N LYS A 48 7.34 5.57 -3.26
CA LYS A 48 6.67 6.42 -4.24
C LYS A 48 5.17 6.62 -3.97
N TYR A 49 4.47 5.59 -3.51
CA TYR A 49 3.00 5.60 -3.50
C TYR A 49 2.37 5.46 -2.12
N LEU A 50 3.10 4.99 -1.10
CA LEU A 50 2.49 4.60 0.17
C LEU A 50 1.87 5.79 0.92
N THR A 51 2.41 7.01 0.76
CA THR A 51 1.82 8.23 1.35
C THR A 51 0.42 8.48 0.80
N THR A 52 0.27 8.52 -0.53
CA THR A 52 -1.03 8.73 -1.19
C THR A 52 -2.01 7.62 -0.85
N ILE A 53 -1.56 6.36 -0.91
CA ILE A 53 -2.40 5.20 -0.54
C ILE A 53 -2.86 5.31 0.92
N TYR A 54 -1.98 5.70 1.84
CA TYR A 54 -2.33 5.85 3.25
C TYR A 54 -3.40 6.92 3.46
N GLU A 55 -3.25 8.09 2.82
CA GLU A 55 -4.20 9.21 2.92
C GLU A 55 -5.57 8.84 2.36
N GLU A 56 -5.61 8.24 1.16
CA GLU A 56 -6.86 7.81 0.52
C GLU A 56 -7.54 6.68 1.30
N ALA A 57 -6.76 5.74 1.86
CA ALA A 57 -7.31 4.64 2.65
C ALA A 57 -7.99 5.08 3.96
N GLN A 58 -7.70 6.30 4.47
CA GLN A 58 -8.42 6.88 5.61
C GLN A 58 -9.84 7.30 5.24
N LEU A 59 -10.14 7.50 3.96
CA LEU A 59 -11.47 7.91 3.50
C LEU A 59 -12.44 6.72 3.59
N PRO A 60 -13.60 6.89 4.26
CA PRO A 60 -14.49 5.78 4.57
C PRO A 60 -15.20 5.21 3.33
N TRP A 61 -15.38 6.00 2.27
CA TRP A 61 -16.01 5.58 1.02
C TRP A 61 -15.04 4.92 0.03
N GLU A 62 -13.73 5.03 0.25
CA GLU A 62 -12.76 4.47 -0.67
C GLU A 62 -12.64 2.95 -0.55
N THR A 63 -12.32 2.29 -1.66
CA THR A 63 -12.09 0.83 -1.70
C THR A 63 -10.67 0.53 -2.17
N PRO A 64 -10.08 -0.61 -1.78
CA PRO A 64 -8.76 -1.01 -2.31
C PRO A 64 -8.70 -0.98 -3.84
N SER A 65 -9.76 -1.43 -4.52
CA SER A 65 -9.83 -1.39 -5.98
C SER A 65 -9.84 0.03 -6.55
N SER A 66 -10.60 0.97 -5.96
CA SER A 66 -10.64 2.36 -6.45
C SER A 66 -9.28 3.03 -6.31
N ILE A 67 -8.75 3.05 -5.08
CA ILE A 67 -7.44 3.63 -4.74
C ILE A 67 -6.36 3.09 -5.67
N CYS A 68 -6.26 1.77 -5.78
CA CYS A 68 -5.16 1.15 -6.51
C CYS A 68 -5.29 1.28 -8.03
N SER A 69 -6.51 1.32 -8.58
CA SER A 69 -6.72 1.57 -10.01
C SER A 69 -6.53 3.04 -10.38
N GLU A 70 -7.00 3.98 -9.56
CA GLU A 70 -6.82 5.43 -9.76
C GLU A 70 -5.35 5.85 -9.71
N ASN A 71 -4.56 5.21 -8.84
CA ASN A 71 -3.11 5.40 -8.78
C ASN A 71 -2.35 4.62 -9.87
N HIS A 72 -3.05 3.96 -10.81
CA HIS A 72 -2.48 3.14 -11.88
C HIS A 72 -1.57 2.00 -11.37
N LEU A 73 -1.83 1.50 -10.15
CA LEU A 73 -1.06 0.42 -9.51
C LEU A 73 -1.69 -0.95 -9.78
N CYS A 74 -3.01 -1.01 -9.80
CA CYS A 74 -3.80 -2.11 -10.36
C CYS A 74 -4.25 -1.72 -11.76
N ASN A 75 -4.25 -2.69 -12.68
CA ASN A 75 -4.67 -2.45 -14.07
C ASN A 75 -6.02 -1.73 -14.08
N SER A 76 -6.02 -0.56 -14.72
CA SER A 76 -7.19 0.09 -15.32
C SER A 76 -7.85 -0.81 -16.36
#